data_AF-A0A0N7M506-F1
#
_entry.id   AF-A0A0N7M506-F1
#
_cell.length_a   1.000
_cell.length_b   1.000
_cell.length_c   1.000
_cell.angle_alpha   90.00
_cell.angle_beta   90.00
_cell.angle_gamma   90.00
#
_symmetry.space_group_name_H-M   'P 1'
#
loop_
_entity.id
_entity.type
_entity.pdbx_description
1 polymer ?
#
loop_
_entity_poly.entity_id
_entity_poly.type
_entity_poly.pdbx_seq_one_letter_code
_entity_poly.pdbx_strand_id
1 'polypeptide(L)'
;MGLLNCSYVALFFTLAGAAAAAGSSFRCNLEPISGDAWVPSKIAIYFSDNFKTAQITDAAFGVSVPAKVVKRSGSSYALSWSLPGLAVLMESGGAEPRFRAVLNMSNLKMSIQSIRPEEGTMLPRGSGSCERLDSLSLLAQFQVYLQ
;
A
#
# COMPACT_ATOMS: atom_id res chain seq x y z
N MET A 1 3.27 8.44 69.56
CA MET A 1 3.85 9.40 68.60
C MET A 1 4.90 8.64 67.79
N GLY A 2 4.84 8.43 66.49
CA GLY A 2 3.86 8.73 65.46
C GLY A 2 4.06 7.75 64.31
N LEU A 3 2.94 7.25 63.77
CA LEU A 3 2.85 6.65 62.44
C LEU A 3 3.20 7.73 61.41
N LEU A 4 3.92 7.38 60.33
CA LEU A 4 3.53 7.78 58.97
C LEU A 4 4.46 7.16 57.92
N ASN A 5 3.86 6.22 57.18
CA ASN A 5 4.29 5.72 55.89
C ASN A 5 4.72 6.86 54.95
N CYS A 6 5.86 6.70 54.29
CA CYS A 6 6.14 7.39 53.03
C CYS A 6 6.37 6.35 51.94
N SER A 7 5.25 5.76 51.50
CA SER A 7 5.18 5.06 50.22
C SER A 7 5.44 6.06 49.10
N TYR A 8 6.65 6.02 48.52
CA TYR A 8 6.90 6.66 47.24
C TYR A 8 6.26 5.81 46.15
N VAL A 9 5.04 6.16 45.77
CA VAL A 9 4.42 5.67 44.54
C VAL A 9 5.12 6.37 43.38
N ALA A 10 6.15 5.73 42.84
CA ALA A 10 6.73 6.14 41.56
C ALA A 10 5.71 5.81 40.46
N LEU A 11 4.97 6.83 40.05
CA LEU A 11 3.99 6.75 38.99
C LEU A 11 4.74 6.65 37.65
N PHE A 12 5.03 5.43 37.21
CA PHE A 12 5.56 5.16 35.88
C PHE A 12 4.46 5.48 34.86
N PHE A 13 4.45 6.72 34.36
CA PHE A 13 3.77 7.05 33.11
C PHE A 13 4.47 6.30 31.96
N THR A 14 4.04 5.07 31.72
CA THR A 14 4.26 4.41 30.44
C THR A 14 3.33 5.09 29.44
N LEU A 15 3.77 6.22 28.88
CA LEU A 15 3.23 6.68 27.61
C LEU A 15 3.62 5.63 26.57
N ALA A 16 2.76 4.62 26.42
CA ALA A 16 2.74 3.78 25.24
C ALA A 16 2.44 4.72 24.07
N GLY A 17 3.49 5.17 23.39
CA GLY A 17 3.40 5.94 22.17
C GLY A 17 2.65 5.12 21.14
N ALA A 18 1.34 5.36 21.02
CA ALA A 18 0.61 5.04 19.81
C ALA A 18 1.14 5.99 18.74
N ALA A 19 2.25 5.61 18.10
CA ALA A 19 2.64 6.20 16.84
C ALA A 19 1.50 5.90 15.87
N ALA A 20 0.62 6.89 15.67
CA ALA A 20 -0.36 6.87 14.61
C ALA A 20 0.42 6.72 13.30
N ALA A 21 0.48 5.49 12.80
CA ALA A 21 1.01 5.22 11.48
C ALA A 21 -0.01 5.82 10.51
N ALA A 22 0.15 7.10 10.17
CA ALA A 22 -0.57 7.71 9.07
C ALA A 22 -0.45 6.76 7.87
N GLY A 23 -1.59 6.33 7.33
CA GLY A 23 -1.64 5.43 6.18
C GLY A 23 -0.63 5.83 5.13
N SER A 24 0.40 5.01 4.96
CA SER A 24 1.51 5.33 4.07
C SER A 24 1.00 5.30 2.63
N SER A 25 1.27 6.37 1.88
CA SER A 25 0.89 6.47 0.48
C SER A 25 2.13 6.35 -0.40
N PHE A 26 2.00 5.73 -1.57
CA PHE A 26 3.11 5.53 -2.51
C PHE A 26 2.67 5.76 -3.94
N ARG A 27 3.60 6.21 -4.78
CA ARG A 27 3.47 6.20 -6.24
C ARG A 27 4.57 5.36 -6.82
N CYS A 28 4.24 4.45 -7.72
CA CYS A 28 5.20 3.55 -8.35
C CYS A 28 5.17 3.76 -9.86
N ASN A 29 6.36 3.88 -10.45
CA ASN A 29 6.58 3.77 -11.89
C ASN A 29 7.09 2.35 -12.15
N LEU A 30 6.46 1.64 -13.08
CA LEU A 30 6.72 0.24 -13.38
C LEU A 30 7.06 0.10 -14.86
N GLU A 31 8.02 -0.77 -15.13
CA GLU A 31 8.43 -1.16 -16.48
C GLU A 31 8.13 -2.64 -16.68
N PRO A 32 7.64 -3.03 -17.87
CA PRO A 32 7.43 -4.43 -18.18
C PRO A 32 8.79 -5.14 -18.35
N ILE A 33 8.86 -6.35 -17.80
CA ILE A 33 9.91 -7.33 -18.04
C ILE A 33 9.44 -8.33 -19.10
N SER A 34 8.14 -8.63 -19.09
CA SER A 34 7.48 -9.48 -20.08
C SER A 34 6.00 -9.12 -20.22
N GLY A 35 5.46 -9.22 -21.44
CA GLY A 35 4.03 -9.03 -21.70
C GLY A 35 3.58 -7.57 -21.58
N ASP A 36 4.29 -6.67 -22.28
CA ASP A 36 4.29 -5.20 -22.12
C ASP A 36 2.92 -4.53 -21.97
N ALA A 37 1.88 -5.00 -22.67
CA ALA A 37 0.54 -4.40 -22.63
C ALA A 37 -0.25 -4.65 -21.33
N TRP A 38 0.29 -5.45 -20.39
CA TRP A 38 -0.47 -5.97 -19.25
C TRP A 38 0.14 -5.62 -17.89
N VAL A 39 1.23 -4.86 -17.90
CA VAL A 39 1.84 -4.29 -16.71
C VAL A 39 1.45 -2.81 -16.67
N PRO A 40 0.76 -2.36 -15.61
CA PRO A 40 0.43 -0.95 -15.49
C PRO A 40 1.71 -0.13 -15.34
N SER A 41 1.86 0.95 -16.10
CA SER A 41 3.09 1.77 -16.08
C SER A 41 3.22 2.64 -14.84
N LYS A 42 2.09 3.07 -14.26
CA LYS A 42 2.04 3.90 -13.06
C LYS A 42 0.87 3.54 -12.18
N ILE A 43 1.14 3.33 -10.90
CA ILE A 43 0.10 3.09 -9.89
C ILE A 43 0.32 3.93 -8.64
N ALA A 44 -0.76 4.33 -7.99
CA ALA A 44 -0.76 4.89 -6.64
C ALA A 44 -1.31 3.86 -5.64
N ILE A 45 -0.73 3.82 -4.45
CA ILE A 45 -1.06 2.88 -3.38
C ILE A 45 -1.33 3.68 -2.12
N TYR A 46 -2.50 3.48 -1.52
CA TYR A 46 -2.89 4.11 -0.27
C TYR A 46 -3.20 3.01 0.76
N PHE A 47 -2.28 2.77 1.70
CA PHE A 47 -2.48 1.76 2.73
C PHE A 47 -3.51 2.22 3.76
N SER A 48 -4.31 1.28 4.26
CA SER A 48 -5.07 1.48 5.49
C SER A 48 -4.12 1.63 6.67
N ASP A 49 -4.57 2.28 7.75
CA ASP A 49 -3.75 2.51 8.96
C ASP A 49 -3.24 1.20 9.59
N ASN A 50 -3.97 0.09 9.40
CA ASN A 50 -3.59 -1.22 9.90
C ASN A 50 -2.80 -2.08 8.91
N PHE A 51 -2.51 -1.57 7.71
CA PHE A 51 -1.78 -2.26 6.63
C PHE A 51 -2.37 -3.63 6.24
N LYS A 52 -3.67 -3.85 6.45
CA LYS A 52 -4.38 -5.06 6.01
C LYS A 52 -5.03 -4.91 4.64
N THR A 53 -5.32 -3.67 4.25
CA THR A 53 -5.89 -3.33 2.96
C THR A 53 -5.16 -2.12 2.37
N ALA A 54 -5.33 -1.91 1.07
CA ALA A 54 -4.88 -0.69 0.40
C ALA A 54 -5.87 -0.34 -0.71
N GLN A 55 -5.91 0.93 -1.10
CA GLN A 55 -6.53 1.34 -2.36
C GLN A 55 -5.45 1.48 -3.42
N ILE A 56 -5.67 0.86 -4.58
CA ILE A 56 -4.78 0.93 -5.74
C ILE A 56 -5.46 1.74 -6.82
N THR A 57 -4.79 2.79 -7.29
CA THR A 57 -5.24 3.59 -8.42
C THR A 57 -4.29 3.37 -9.58
N ASP A 58 -4.78 2.82 -10.68
CA ASP A 58 -4.04 2.76 -11.94
C ASP A 58 -4.18 4.09 -12.69
N ALA A 59 -3.07 4.72 -13.05
CA ALA A 59 -3.10 6.01 -13.73
C ALA A 59 -3.77 5.95 -15.11
N ALA A 60 -3.74 4.79 -15.79
CA ALA A 60 -4.35 4.62 -17.11
C ALA A 60 -5.88 4.57 -17.03
N PHE A 61 -6.42 4.02 -15.94
CA PHE A 61 -7.86 3.81 -15.77
C PHE A 61 -8.52 4.84 -14.86
N GLY A 62 -7.76 5.51 -13.98
CA GLY A 62 -8.26 6.52 -13.05
C GLY A 62 -9.18 5.96 -11.94
N VAL A 63 -9.40 4.64 -11.90
CA VAL A 63 -10.24 3.97 -10.92
C VAL A 63 -9.40 3.47 -9.75
N SER A 64 -9.88 3.72 -8.53
CA SER A 64 -9.31 3.18 -7.30
C SER A 64 -10.03 1.89 -6.92
N VAL A 65 -9.26 0.81 -6.75
CA VAL A 65 -9.78 -0.52 -6.39
C VAL A 65 -9.19 -1.01 -5.07
N PRO A 66 -9.95 -1.79 -4.28
CA PRO A 66 -9.43 -2.38 -3.06
C PRO A 66 -8.43 -3.49 -3.36
N ALA A 67 -7.33 -3.47 -2.63
CA ALA A 67 -6.32 -4.50 -2.58
C ALA A 67 -6.26 -5.15 -1.20
N LYS A 68 -6.12 -6.47 -1.19
CA LYS A 68 -5.72 -7.23 -0.01
C LYS A 68 -4.22 -7.07 0.20
N VAL A 69 -3.81 -6.82 1.45
CA VAL A 69 -2.41 -6.67 1.83
C VAL A 69 -2.01 -7.80 2.77
N VAL A 70 -0.85 -8.41 2.52
CA VAL A 70 -0.24 -9.42 3.39
C VAL A 70 1.21 -9.02 3.65
N LYS A 71 1.57 -8.81 4.91
CA LYS A 71 2.96 -8.55 5.31
C LYS A 71 3.80 -9.82 5.07
N ARG A 72 4.88 -9.68 4.29
CA ARG A 72 5.82 -10.77 3.97
C ARG A 72 7.06 -10.76 4.86
N SER A 73 7.51 -9.58 5.26
CA SER A 73 8.66 -9.38 6.16
C SER A 73 8.52 -8.03 6.88
N GLY A 74 9.54 -7.63 7.65
CA GLY A 74 9.57 -6.34 8.34
C GLY A 74 9.25 -5.13 7.44
N SER A 75 9.72 -5.15 6.18
CA SER A 75 9.58 -4.05 5.22
C SER A 75 8.91 -4.41 3.89
N SER A 76 8.50 -5.68 3.68
CA SER A 76 7.89 -6.12 2.42
C SER A 76 6.41 -6.48 2.58
N TYR A 77 5.58 -5.98 1.66
CA TYR A 77 4.14 -6.17 1.64
C TYR A 77 3.71 -6.73 0.29
N ALA A 78 2.99 -7.85 0.32
CA ALA A 78 2.34 -8.40 -0.86
C ALA A 78 0.94 -7.80 -1.01
N LEU A 79 0.63 -7.33 -2.21
CA LEU A 79 -0.66 -6.74 -2.57
C LEU A 79 -1.32 -7.61 -3.64
N SER A 80 -2.64 -7.77 -3.55
CA SER A 80 -3.43 -8.44 -4.59
C SER A 80 -4.76 -7.72 -4.81
N TRP A 81 -5.08 -7.44 -6.07
CA TRP A 81 -6.30 -6.75 -6.48
C TRP A 81 -6.77 -7.26 -7.85
N SER A 82 -8.01 -6.96 -8.18
CA SER A 82 -8.59 -7.14 -9.51
C SER A 82 -9.06 -5.77 -10.00
N LEU A 83 -8.92 -5.49 -11.29
CA LEU A 83 -9.65 -4.35 -11.87
C LEU A 83 -11.07 -4.82 -12.21
N PRO A 84 -12.11 -4.10 -11.78
CA PRO A 84 -13.48 -4.41 -12.22
C PRO A 84 -13.49 -4.36 -13.74
N GLY A 85 -14.14 -5.36 -14.33
CA GLY A 85 -13.97 -5.76 -15.74
C GLY A 85 -13.61 -4.61 -16.68
N LEU A 86 -12.37 -4.62 -17.18
CA LEU A 86 -11.97 -3.95 -18.42
C LEU A 86 -12.64 -4.61 -19.65
N ALA A 87 -13.89 -5.05 -19.49
CA ALA A 87 -14.70 -5.82 -20.43
C ALA A 87 -15.16 -5.00 -21.65
N VAL A 88 -14.66 -3.78 -21.81
CA VAL A 88 -15.00 -2.91 -22.95
C VAL A 88 -13.84 -2.79 -23.96
N LEU A 89 -12.65 -3.34 -23.68
CA LEU A 89 -11.52 -3.34 -24.64
C LEU A 89 -10.94 -4.72 -24.96
N MET A 90 -11.38 -5.78 -24.27
CA MET A 90 -11.10 -7.15 -24.70
C MET A 90 -12.37 -7.71 -25.33
N GLU A 91 -12.39 -7.85 -26.65
CA GLU A 91 -13.51 -8.44 -27.44
C GLU A 91 -13.88 -9.89 -27.04
N SER A 92 -13.25 -10.46 -26.02
CA SER A 92 -13.33 -11.87 -25.66
C SER A 92 -13.80 -12.10 -24.22
N GLY A 93 -14.82 -11.40 -23.71
CA GLY A 93 -15.54 -11.77 -22.47
C GLY A 93 -14.68 -12.19 -21.28
N GLY A 94 -13.47 -11.63 -21.18
CA GLY A 94 -12.38 -12.20 -20.39
C GLY A 94 -12.56 -11.95 -18.89
N ALA A 95 -12.08 -12.89 -18.07
CA ALA A 95 -12.05 -12.75 -16.63
C ALA A 95 -11.33 -11.45 -16.21
N GLU A 96 -11.81 -10.82 -15.13
CA GLU A 96 -11.22 -9.61 -14.57
C GLU A 96 -9.70 -9.75 -14.39
N PRO A 97 -8.88 -8.81 -14.89
CA PRO A 97 -7.44 -8.91 -14.75
C PRO A 97 -7.08 -8.80 -13.27
N ARG A 98 -6.36 -9.82 -12.79
CA ARG A 98 -5.91 -9.93 -11.41
C ARG A 98 -4.42 -9.63 -11.34
N PHE A 99 -4.02 -8.88 -10.34
CA PHE A 99 -2.64 -8.50 -10.14
C PHE A 99 -2.14 -9.03 -8.79
N ARG A 100 -0.87 -9.40 -8.77
CA ARG A 100 -0.11 -9.63 -7.54
C ARG A 100 1.14 -8.80 -7.60
N ALA A 101 1.46 -8.14 -6.50
CA ALA A 101 2.67 -7.36 -6.41
C ALA A 101 3.32 -7.48 -5.04
N VAL A 102 4.60 -7.15 -4.98
CA VAL A 102 5.36 -7.03 -3.74
C VAL A 102 6.03 -5.67 -3.72
N LEU A 103 5.67 -4.85 -2.74
CA LEU A 103 6.31 -3.58 -2.44
C LEU A 103 7.28 -3.78 -1.27
N ASN A 104 8.54 -3.41 -1.47
CA ASN A 104 9.53 -3.30 -0.41
C ASN A 104 9.65 -1.83 -0.01
N MET A 105 9.20 -1.51 1.20
CA MET A 105 9.18 -0.14 1.74
C MET A 105 10.55 0.35 2.21
N SER A 106 11.55 -0.53 2.34
CA SER A 106 12.92 -0.15 2.72
C SER A 106 13.78 0.32 1.54
N ASN A 107 13.57 -0.25 0.35
CA ASN A 107 14.31 0.13 -0.86
C ASN A 107 13.40 0.75 -1.94
N LEU A 108 12.11 0.92 -1.63
CA LEU A 108 11.09 1.49 -2.49
C LEU A 108 11.00 0.81 -3.87
N LYS A 109 11.27 -0.49 -3.95
CA LYS A 109 11.10 -1.27 -5.18
C LYS A 109 9.81 -2.06 -5.15
N MET A 110 9.20 -2.19 -6.33
CA MET A 110 8.02 -3.00 -6.54
C MET A 110 8.24 -4.01 -7.66
N SER A 111 7.72 -5.22 -7.47
CA SER A 111 7.55 -6.20 -8.53
C SER A 111 6.07 -6.52 -8.69
N ILE A 112 5.61 -6.73 -9.92
CA ILE A 112 4.21 -6.99 -10.24
C ILE A 112 4.10 -8.14 -11.24
N GLN A 113 3.00 -8.88 -11.14
CA GLN A 113 2.61 -9.93 -12.05
C GLN A 113 1.11 -9.80 -12.37
N SER A 114 0.77 -9.86 -13.65
CA SER A 114 -0.60 -9.99 -14.13
C SER A 114 -0.95 -11.47 -14.22
N ILE A 115 -2.09 -11.86 -13.65
CA ILE A 115 -2.58 -13.23 -13.65
C ILE A 115 -3.71 -13.33 -14.67
N ARG A 116 -3.54 -14.23 -15.63
CA ARG A 116 -4.58 -14.57 -16.60
C ARG A 116 -5.10 -15.98 -16.37
N PRO A 117 -6.36 -16.26 -16.72
CA PRO A 117 -6.90 -17.61 -16.73
C PRO A 117 -6.35 -18.47 -17.88
N GLU A 118 -5.72 -17.87 -18.90
CA GLU A 118 -5.24 -18.61 -20.07
C GLU A 118 -4.05 -19.50 -19.69
N GLU A 119 -4.27 -20.82 -19.71
CA GLU A 119 -3.28 -21.83 -19.39
C GLU A 119 -2.13 -21.85 -20.41
N GLY A 120 -0.90 -22.01 -19.91
CA GLY A 120 0.28 -22.29 -20.73
C GLY A 120 1.10 -21.08 -21.20
N THR A 121 0.65 -19.85 -20.95
CA THR A 121 1.43 -18.64 -21.30
C THR A 121 2.18 -18.08 -20.11
N MET A 122 3.43 -17.62 -20.31
CA MET A 122 4.17 -16.90 -19.28
C MET A 122 3.37 -15.68 -18.81
N LEU A 123 3.10 -15.61 -17.51
CA LEU A 123 2.38 -14.48 -16.91
C LEU A 123 3.20 -13.19 -17.11
N PRO A 124 2.57 -12.09 -17.57
CA PRO A 124 3.24 -10.80 -17.70
C PRO A 124 3.81 -10.32 -16.36
N ARG A 125 5.03 -9.80 -16.40
CA ARG A 125 5.76 -9.34 -15.21
C ARG A 125 6.33 -7.97 -15.44
N GLY A 126 6.39 -7.19 -14.36
CA GLY A 126 7.06 -5.91 -14.36
C GLY A 126 7.74 -5.63 -13.03
N SER A 127 8.55 -4.58 -13.02
CA SER A 127 9.14 -4.05 -11.81
C SER A 127 9.42 -2.58 -11.94
N GLY A 128 9.64 -1.91 -10.82
CA GLY A 128 10.08 -0.53 -10.86
C GLY A 128 10.23 0.10 -9.49
N SER A 129 10.26 1.41 -9.50
CA SER A 129 10.61 2.25 -8.36
C SER A 129 9.40 3.00 -7.85
N CYS A 130 9.33 3.15 -6.54
CA CYS A 130 8.27 3.84 -5.84
C CYS A 130 8.82 5.04 -5.08
N GLU A 131 7.93 5.97 -4.81
CA GLU A 131 8.16 7.14 -3.98
C GLU A 131 7.10 7.14 -2.89
N ARG A 132 7.51 7.43 -1.65
CA ARG A 132 6.56 7.66 -0.57
C ARG A 132 5.97 9.06 -0.72
N LEU A 133 4.65 9.14 -0.65
CA LEU A 133 3.94 10.40 -0.55
C LEU A 133 3.79 10.73 0.92
N ASP A 134 4.45 11.79 1.37
CA ASP A 134 4.26 12.30 2.71
C ASP A 134 2.86 12.90 2.81
N SER A 135 2.11 12.44 3.81
CA SER A 135 0.81 13.02 4.11
C SER A 135 1.02 14.40 4.71
N LEU A 136 0.77 15.46 3.93
CA LEU A 136 0.78 16.86 4.37
C LEU A 136 -0.19 17.17 5.53
N SER A 137 -0.95 16.18 6.01
CA SER A 137 -1.94 16.29 7.07
C SER A 137 -1.38 16.69 8.44
N LEU A 138 -0.08 16.58 8.70
CA LEU A 138 0.49 17.04 9.98
C LEU A 138 0.79 18.55 10.00
N LEU A 139 1.09 19.18 8.85
CA LEU A 139 1.39 20.62 8.79
C LEU A 139 0.12 21.48 8.80
N ALA A 140 -0.97 20.98 8.21
CA ALA A 140 -2.25 21.70 8.21
C ALA A 140 -2.93 21.73 9.60
N GLN A 141 -2.64 20.76 10.48
CA GLN A 141 -3.20 20.73 11.83
C GLN A 141 -2.55 21.74 12.79
N PHE A 142 -1.29 22.11 12.57
CA PHE A 142 -0.61 23.11 13.42
C PHE A 142 -0.97 24.56 13.09
N GLN A 143 -1.42 24.87 11.85
CA GLN A 143 -1.84 26.22 11.51
C GLN A 143 -3.19 26.63 12.14
N VAL A 144 -4.04 25.68 12.51
CA VAL A 144 -5.33 25.98 13.15
C VAL A 144 -5.19 26.23 14.65
N TYR A 145 -4.07 25.83 15.27
CA TYR A 145 -3.85 25.99 16.73
C TYR A 145 -3.05 27.26 17.10
N LEU A 146 -2.67 28.08 16.11
CA LEU A 146 -1.89 29.31 16.28
C LEU A 146 -2.67 30.58 15.91
N GLN A 147 -4.00 30.51 15.81
CA GLN A 147 -4.89 31.66 15.76
C GLN A 147 -5.78 31.69 17.00
#